data_AF-A0A2G2PTI6-F1
#
_entry.id   AF-A0A2G2PTI6-F1
#
_cell.length_a   1.000
_cell.length_b   1.000
_cell.length_c   1.000
_cell.angle_alpha   90.00
_cell.angle_beta   90.00
_cell.angle_gamma   90.00
#
_symmetry.space_group_name_H-M   'P 1'
#
loop_
_entity.id
_entity.type
_entity.pdbx_description
1 polymer ?
#
loop_
_entity_poly.entity_id
_entity_poly.type
_entity_poly.pdbx_seq_one_letter_code
_entity_poly.pdbx_strand_id
1 'polypeptide(L)'
;MNKRIVFSVIGFVIVLFSIWFFVDTKEENNDFSEKVKVSLREVGHQLLLSNQDSTSLVLPVIKLTESKYQLKFENTLSFEPSLLVATVKKTFQNSGFDNSYFVEVSPCDLTEVSYSYEMKNLQGKSIIPCRSRVLPKNCYVIEVKFTDMKPTANSATYLYILAIIAFIGFQFLFYKKKQPLINITNSSNKEVSTEKYQSLGIFHFYPNQNKLVKESDEINLSKKECEILAIFIEKPNQIIKREELMKRVWEDNGVIVGRSLDTYVSKLRKKLKADTSIKISNVHGVGYKLELGN
;
A
#
# COMPACT_ATOMS: atom_id res chain seq x y z
N MET A 1 -13.90 -22.30 27.78
CA MET A 1 -13.35 -21.45 26.71
C MET A 1 -12.03 -22.05 26.22
N ASN A 2 -11.92 -22.38 24.94
CA ASN A 2 -10.77 -23.14 24.41
C ASN A 2 -9.49 -22.28 24.51
N LYS A 3 -8.39 -22.80 25.07
CA LYS A 3 -7.15 -22.01 25.30
C LYS A 3 -6.68 -21.28 24.03
N ARG A 4 -6.94 -21.85 22.85
CA ARG A 4 -6.66 -21.26 21.53
C ARG A 4 -7.42 -19.96 21.24
N ILE A 5 -8.68 -19.85 21.66
CA ILE A 5 -9.51 -18.65 21.46
C ILE A 5 -8.98 -17.51 22.34
N VAL A 6 -8.56 -17.85 23.57
CA VAL A 6 -8.01 -16.88 24.53
C VAL A 6 -6.73 -16.24 23.98
N PHE A 7 -5.79 -17.02 23.43
CA PHE A 7 -4.57 -16.49 22.84
C PHE A 7 -4.81 -15.61 21.59
N SER A 8 -5.79 -15.96 20.75
CA SER A 8 -6.13 -15.14 19.57
C SER A 8 -6.74 -13.80 19.95
N VAL A 9 -7.59 -13.77 20.99
CA VAL A 9 -8.21 -12.52 21.47
C VAL A 9 -7.18 -11.63 22.14
N ILE A 10 -6.26 -12.19 22.93
CA ILE A 10 -5.16 -11.43 23.54
C ILE A 10 -4.27 -10.79 22.46
N GLY A 11 -3.91 -11.54 21.40
CA GLY A 11 -3.14 -11.00 20.28
C GLY A 11 -3.84 -9.85 19.56
N PHE A 12 -5.15 -9.96 19.35
CA PHE A 12 -5.94 -8.90 18.72
C PHE A 12 -6.03 -7.64 19.58
N VAL A 13 -6.17 -7.79 20.90
CA VAL A 13 -6.18 -6.67 21.84
C VAL A 13 -4.84 -5.95 21.87
N ILE A 14 -3.71 -6.68 21.80
CA ILE A 14 -2.36 -6.09 21.73
C ILE A 14 -2.15 -5.34 20.41
N VAL A 15 -2.66 -5.86 19.28
CA VAL A 15 -2.62 -5.15 18.00
C VAL A 15 -3.48 -3.89 18.04
N LEU A 16 -4.67 -3.94 18.63
CA LEU A 16 -5.51 -2.74 18.79
C LEU A 16 -4.88 -1.69 19.71
N PHE A 17 -4.27 -2.13 20.82
CA PHE A 17 -3.58 -1.24 21.76
C PHE A 17 -2.34 -0.58 21.13
N SER A 18 -1.61 -1.33 20.30
CA SER A 18 -0.46 -0.78 19.56
C SER A 18 -0.89 0.18 18.45
N ILE A 19 -2.07 0.01 17.83
CA ILE A 19 -2.63 1.00 16.90
C ILE A 19 -2.98 2.30 17.64
N TRP A 20 -3.48 2.21 18.88
CA TRP A 20 -3.86 3.37 19.68
C TRP A 20 -2.65 4.23 20.09
N PHE A 21 -1.49 3.61 20.31
CA PHE A 21 -0.25 4.30 20.72
C PHE A 21 0.41 5.13 19.61
N PHE A 22 0.02 4.99 18.33
CA PHE A 22 0.69 5.66 17.19
C PHE A 22 -0.10 6.82 16.55
N VAL A 23 -1.22 7.24 17.17
CA VAL A 23 -2.02 8.39 16.72
C VAL A 23 -1.32 9.75 16.99
N ASP A 24 -0.13 9.75 17.60
CA ASP A 24 0.56 10.93 18.14
C ASP A 24 1.34 11.78 17.10
N THR A 25 1.52 11.30 15.87
CA THR A 25 2.40 11.98 14.88
C THR A 25 1.80 13.23 14.21
N LYS A 26 0.50 13.51 14.39
CA LYS A 26 -0.15 14.70 13.80
C LYS A 26 0.06 15.96 14.62
N GLU A 27 0.28 15.85 15.92
CA GLU A 27 0.37 17.00 16.82
C GLU A 27 1.72 17.73 16.68
N GLU A 28 2.82 16.97 16.53
CA GLU A 28 4.19 17.50 16.38
C GLU A 28 4.40 18.33 15.09
N ASN A 29 3.79 17.91 13.97
CA ASN A 29 3.89 18.66 12.69
C ASN A 29 3.11 19.98 12.70
N ASN A 30 2.01 20.06 13.45
CA ASN A 30 1.23 21.28 13.56
C ASN A 30 1.98 22.34 14.36
N ASP A 31 2.57 21.94 15.50
CA ASP A 31 3.38 22.82 16.34
C ASP A 31 4.58 23.41 15.58
N PHE A 32 5.29 22.58 14.80
CA PHE A 32 6.39 23.06 13.94
C PHE A 32 5.92 24.14 12.95
N SER A 33 4.81 23.90 12.24
CA SER A 33 4.26 24.84 11.26
C SER A 33 3.89 26.17 11.91
N GLU A 34 3.24 26.15 13.08
CA GLU A 34 2.88 27.38 13.79
C GLU A 34 4.12 28.15 14.28
N LYS A 35 5.14 27.45 14.78
CA LYS A 35 6.40 28.06 15.19
C LYS A 35 7.14 28.72 14.02
N VAL A 36 7.11 28.10 12.83
CA VAL A 36 7.71 28.65 11.61
C VAL A 36 6.98 29.94 11.20
N LYS A 37 5.64 29.95 11.22
CA LYS A 37 4.86 31.15 10.89
C LYS A 37 5.18 32.33 11.80
N VAL A 38 5.27 32.09 13.12
CA VAL A 38 5.63 33.13 14.10
C VAL A 38 7.06 33.63 13.84
N SER A 39 7.99 32.72 13.59
CA SER A 39 9.40 33.07 13.33
C SER A 39 9.57 33.88 12.04
N LEU A 40 8.84 33.53 10.96
CA LEU A 40 8.87 34.30 9.72
C LEU A 40 8.23 35.68 9.87
N ARG A 41 7.22 35.83 10.73
CA ARG A 41 6.69 37.16 11.07
C ARG A 41 7.73 38.02 11.78
N GLU A 42 8.49 37.45 12.71
CA GLU A 42 9.60 38.15 13.38
C GLU A 42 10.68 38.57 12.37
N VAL A 43 11.04 37.70 11.42
CA VAL A 43 11.95 38.07 10.32
C VAL A 43 11.42 39.27 9.54
N GLY A 44 10.13 39.22 9.15
CA GLY A 44 9.49 40.33 8.43
C GLY A 44 9.52 41.63 9.23
N HIS A 45 9.22 41.56 10.53
CA HIS A 45 9.26 42.71 11.43
C HIS A 45 10.65 43.35 11.48
N GLN A 46 11.70 42.56 11.68
CA GLN A 46 13.08 43.06 11.72
C GLN A 46 13.53 43.68 10.38
N LEU A 47 13.07 43.12 9.25
CA LEU A 47 13.36 43.70 7.93
C LEU A 47 12.68 45.06 7.74
N LEU A 48 11.43 45.22 8.19
CA LEU A 48 10.75 46.52 8.14
C LEU A 48 11.43 47.53 9.05
N LEU A 49 11.78 47.16 10.29
CA LEU A 49 12.50 48.05 11.20
C LEU A 49 13.86 48.50 10.64
N SER A 50 14.58 47.63 9.95
CA SER A 50 15.85 48.01 9.29
C SER A 50 15.66 49.02 8.16
N ASN A 51 14.46 49.07 7.59
CA ASN A 51 14.01 50.04 6.59
C ASN A 51 13.44 51.32 7.24
N GLN A 52 13.57 51.46 8.58
CA GLN A 52 12.95 52.54 9.36
C GLN A 52 11.41 52.56 9.23
N ASP A 53 10.82 51.40 8.96
CA ASP A 53 9.38 51.22 8.84
C ASP A 53 8.85 50.45 10.05
N SER A 54 8.19 51.17 10.95
CA SER A 54 7.55 50.60 12.14
C SER A 54 6.03 50.46 11.99
N THR A 55 5.48 50.78 10.81
CA THR A 55 4.03 50.91 10.59
C THR A 55 3.46 49.87 9.64
N SER A 56 4.21 49.51 8.59
CA SER A 56 3.74 48.57 7.59
C SER A 56 3.48 47.20 8.19
N LEU A 57 2.45 46.53 7.69
CA LEU A 57 2.11 45.20 8.14
C LEU A 57 2.98 44.14 7.46
N VAL A 58 3.38 43.16 8.28
CA VAL A 58 3.80 41.85 7.79
C VAL A 58 2.53 41.06 7.48
N LEU A 59 2.31 40.75 6.21
CA LEU A 59 1.11 40.01 5.79
C LEU A 59 1.11 38.58 6.35
N PRO A 60 -0.05 37.92 6.43
CA PRO A 60 -0.14 36.55 6.93
C PRO A 60 0.83 35.61 6.21
N VAL A 61 1.64 34.88 6.99
CA VAL A 61 2.57 33.87 6.46
C VAL A 61 1.75 32.68 5.96
N ILE A 62 1.90 32.36 4.67
CA ILE A 62 1.15 31.30 4.00
C ILE A 62 2.02 30.05 3.95
N LYS A 63 1.48 28.91 4.38
CA LYS A 63 2.07 27.60 4.16
C LYS A 63 1.71 27.12 2.75
N LEU A 64 2.68 27.07 1.86
CA LEU A 64 2.49 26.60 0.47
C LEU A 64 2.55 25.06 0.40
N THR A 65 3.50 24.46 1.12
CA THR A 65 3.63 23.00 1.28
C THR A 65 4.06 22.68 2.72
N GLU A 66 4.18 21.40 3.09
CA GLU A 66 4.68 20.99 4.42
C GLU A 66 6.01 21.65 4.81
N SER A 67 6.88 21.89 3.84
CA SER A 67 8.21 22.46 4.04
C SER A 67 8.42 23.84 3.43
N LYS A 68 7.41 24.44 2.77
CA LYS A 68 7.55 25.71 2.06
C LYS A 68 6.57 26.77 2.59
N TYR A 69 7.11 27.91 2.98
CA TYR A 69 6.38 29.01 3.59
C TYR A 69 6.66 30.32 2.85
N GLN A 70 5.66 31.19 2.78
CA GLN A 70 5.72 32.46 2.06
C GLN A 70 5.45 33.63 3.01
N LEU A 71 6.30 34.66 2.92
CA LEU A 71 6.24 35.92 3.63
C LEU A 71 6.09 37.07 2.63
N LYS A 72 5.15 37.98 2.91
CA LYS A 72 4.87 39.17 2.11
C LYS A 72 4.70 40.38 3.01
N PHE A 73 4.81 41.56 2.41
CA PHE A 73 4.71 42.85 3.09
C PHE A 73 3.60 43.67 2.45
N GLU A 74 2.97 44.55 3.25
CA GLU A 74 1.98 45.49 2.75
C GLU A 74 2.60 46.51 1.77
N ASN A 75 3.80 47.01 2.11
CA ASN A 75 4.50 48.04 1.35
C ASN A 75 5.80 47.53 0.72
N THR A 76 6.28 48.28 -0.28
CA THR A 76 7.57 48.01 -0.94
C THR A 76 8.75 48.27 0.00
N LEU A 77 9.78 47.43 -0.06
CA LEU A 77 10.96 47.52 0.79
C LEU A 77 12.26 47.41 -0.03
N SER A 78 13.35 47.92 0.54
CA SER A 78 14.70 47.86 -0.03
C SER A 78 15.64 47.30 1.04
N PHE A 79 16.41 46.26 0.75
CA PHE A 79 17.25 45.67 1.80
C PHE A 79 18.52 45.03 1.25
N GLU A 80 19.55 44.98 2.10
CA GLU A 80 20.77 44.25 1.81
C GLU A 80 20.56 42.76 2.12
N PRO A 81 20.93 41.84 1.19
CA PRO A 81 20.77 40.41 1.42
C PRO A 81 21.50 39.87 2.66
N SER A 82 22.63 40.47 3.06
CA SER A 82 23.36 40.11 4.28
C SER A 82 22.50 40.26 5.54
N LEU A 83 21.66 41.29 5.59
CA LEU A 83 20.73 41.52 6.69
C LEU A 83 19.65 40.44 6.72
N LEU A 84 19.03 40.12 5.58
CA LEU A 84 18.05 39.05 5.49
C LEU A 84 18.63 37.72 6.00
N VAL A 85 19.85 37.39 5.57
CA VAL A 85 20.54 36.17 5.99
C VAL A 85 20.79 36.16 7.50
N ALA A 86 21.29 37.27 8.06
CA ALA A 86 21.56 37.39 9.48
C ALA A 86 20.27 37.29 10.33
N THR A 87 19.21 37.97 9.90
CA THR A 87 17.91 37.97 10.58
C THR A 87 17.28 36.59 10.56
N VAL A 88 17.18 35.93 9.39
CA VAL A 88 16.61 34.57 9.31
C VAL A 88 17.41 33.59 10.15
N LYS A 89 18.75 33.62 10.04
CA LYS A 89 19.63 32.74 10.83
C LYS A 89 19.41 32.93 12.32
N LYS A 90 19.46 34.17 12.81
CA LYS A 90 19.29 34.51 14.22
C LYS A 90 17.92 34.07 14.74
N THR A 91 16.86 34.42 14.01
CA THR A 91 15.48 34.07 14.40
C THR A 91 15.29 32.56 14.44
N PHE A 92 15.82 31.83 13.46
CA PHE A 92 15.65 30.39 13.42
C PHE A 92 16.44 29.67 14.51
N GLN A 93 17.65 30.13 14.82
CA GLN A 93 18.44 29.63 15.94
C GLN A 93 17.74 29.87 17.28
N ASN A 94 17.18 31.07 17.49
CA ASN A 94 16.42 31.39 18.70
C ASN A 94 15.15 30.56 18.84
N SER A 95 14.52 30.21 17.73
CA SER A 95 13.35 29.32 17.68
C SER A 95 13.74 27.83 17.74
N GLY A 96 15.01 27.48 17.85
CA GLY A 96 15.47 26.09 17.95
C GLY A 96 15.27 25.27 16.67
N PHE A 97 15.34 25.91 15.50
CA PHE A 97 15.33 25.19 14.22
C PHE A 97 16.76 24.77 13.83
N ASP A 98 16.96 23.46 13.66
CA ASP A 98 18.24 22.87 13.24
C ASP A 98 18.26 22.42 11.77
N ASN A 99 17.13 22.53 11.07
CA ASN A 99 16.98 22.10 9.68
C ASN A 99 17.76 23.01 8.72
N SER A 100 18.34 22.43 7.67
CA SER A 100 18.81 23.21 6.53
C SER A 100 17.63 23.79 5.75
N TYR A 101 17.81 24.99 5.21
CA TYR A 101 16.76 25.71 4.50
C TYR A 101 17.29 26.54 3.33
N PHE A 102 16.45 26.72 2.33
CA PHE A 102 16.62 27.68 1.24
C PHE A 102 15.74 28.89 1.47
N VAL A 103 16.24 30.06 1.08
CA VAL A 103 15.43 31.28 1.01
C VAL A 103 15.51 31.81 -0.41
N GLU A 104 14.34 32.11 -0.98
CA GLU A 104 14.15 32.66 -2.30
C GLU A 104 13.41 33.99 -2.17
N VAL A 105 13.86 35.00 -2.91
CA VAL A 105 13.26 36.33 -2.97
C VAL A 105 12.93 36.62 -4.42
N SER A 106 11.65 36.82 -4.71
CA SER A 106 11.14 37.19 -6.03
C SER A 106 10.30 38.47 -5.96
N PRO A 107 10.27 39.29 -7.02
CA PRO A 107 9.34 40.39 -7.14
C PRO A 107 7.90 39.87 -7.20
N CYS A 108 6.94 40.64 -6.68
CA CYS A 108 5.53 40.20 -6.65
C CYS A 108 4.92 39.94 -8.04
N ASP A 109 5.42 40.64 -9.06
CA ASP A 109 4.90 40.57 -10.43
C ASP A 109 5.63 39.53 -11.30
N LEU A 110 6.72 38.94 -10.78
CA LEU A 110 7.56 38.01 -11.52
C LEU A 110 7.58 36.64 -10.83
N THR A 111 7.53 35.60 -11.65
CA THR A 111 7.66 34.21 -11.17
C THR A 111 9.11 33.80 -10.94
N GLU A 112 10.07 34.58 -11.46
CA GLU A 112 11.49 34.28 -11.37
C GLU A 112 12.13 34.84 -10.10
N VAL A 113 13.07 34.07 -9.56
CA VAL A 113 13.81 34.39 -8.33
C VAL A 113 14.88 35.43 -8.63
N SER A 114 14.83 36.57 -7.94
CA SER A 114 15.85 37.63 -8.04
C SER A 114 17.05 37.37 -7.13
N TYR A 115 16.83 36.74 -5.97
CA TYR A 115 17.89 36.42 -5.03
C TYR A 115 17.58 35.13 -4.27
N SER A 116 18.57 34.27 -4.06
CA SER A 116 18.42 33.09 -3.23
C SER A 116 19.71 32.74 -2.48
N TYR A 117 19.55 32.03 -1.37
CA TYR A 117 20.67 31.46 -0.63
C TYR A 117 20.27 30.15 0.06
N GLU A 118 21.29 29.36 0.36
CA GLU A 118 21.17 28.13 1.14
C GLU A 118 21.84 28.31 2.49
N MET A 119 21.11 27.99 3.56
CA MET A 119 21.66 27.80 4.89
C MET A 119 21.70 26.32 5.21
N LYS A 120 22.90 25.79 5.37
CA LYS A 120 23.10 24.45 5.93
C LYS A 120 23.13 24.53 7.45
N ASN A 121 22.82 23.41 8.11
CA ASN A 121 23.00 23.25 9.55
C ASN A 121 24.48 23.47 9.97
N LEU A 122 24.73 23.46 11.29
CA LEU A 122 26.02 23.80 11.93
C LEU A 122 27.27 23.08 11.37
N GLN A 123 27.11 21.97 10.62
CA GLN A 123 28.23 21.20 10.05
C GLN A 123 28.45 21.43 8.55
N GLY A 124 27.51 22.09 7.85
CA GLY A 124 27.59 22.28 6.39
C GLY A 124 28.05 23.67 5.95
N LYS A 125 28.63 23.75 4.75
CA LYS A 125 29.01 25.03 4.14
C LYS A 125 27.80 25.69 3.48
N SER A 126 27.40 26.85 3.99
CA SER A 126 26.28 27.64 3.44
C SER A 126 26.67 28.41 2.18
N ILE A 127 25.75 28.54 1.22
CA ILE A 127 25.96 29.26 -0.04
C ILE A 127 25.14 30.55 0.02
N ILE A 128 25.84 31.68 0.14
CA ILE A 128 25.21 33.00 0.25
C ILE A 128 25.83 33.94 -0.79
N PRO A 129 25.26 34.02 -2.01
CA PRO A 129 25.73 34.92 -3.06
C PRO A 129 25.36 36.39 -2.75
N CYS A 130 25.88 37.33 -3.54
CA CYS A 130 25.42 38.72 -3.60
C CYS A 130 25.25 39.48 -2.26
N ARG A 131 25.99 39.11 -1.20
CA ARG A 131 25.79 39.58 0.18
C ARG A 131 25.63 41.11 0.31
N SER A 132 26.44 41.87 -0.41
CA SER A 132 26.51 43.34 -0.30
C SER A 132 25.84 44.07 -1.48
N ARG A 133 24.95 43.40 -2.23
CA ARG A 133 24.19 44.03 -3.32
C ARG A 133 22.78 44.34 -2.84
N VAL A 134 22.53 45.62 -2.55
CA VAL A 134 21.22 46.10 -2.11
C VAL A 134 20.16 45.78 -3.16
N LEU A 135 19.08 45.13 -2.74
CA LEU A 135 17.88 44.96 -3.55
C LEU A 135 17.10 46.28 -3.56
N PRO A 136 16.76 46.83 -4.75
CA PRO A 136 16.10 48.13 -4.87
C PRO A 136 14.70 48.10 -4.24
N LYS A 137 14.12 49.28 -4.00
CA LYS A 137 12.77 49.39 -3.47
C LYS A 137 11.74 48.74 -4.40
N ASN A 138 11.17 47.60 -3.99
CA ASN A 138 10.18 46.87 -4.77
C ASN A 138 9.24 46.05 -3.87
N CYS A 139 8.17 45.51 -4.44
CA CYS A 139 7.34 44.48 -3.80
C CYS A 139 8.08 43.14 -3.89
N TYR A 140 8.38 42.55 -2.73
CA TYR A 140 9.09 41.28 -2.65
C TYR A 140 8.26 40.21 -1.94
N VAL A 141 8.35 39.00 -2.48
CA VAL A 141 7.88 37.76 -1.86
C VAL A 141 9.11 37.00 -1.38
N ILE A 142 9.13 36.65 -0.09
CA ILE A 142 10.21 35.84 0.49
C ILE A 142 9.65 34.45 0.77
N GLU A 143 10.24 33.45 0.15
CA GLU A 143 9.86 32.05 0.33
C GLU A 143 10.96 31.29 1.04
N VAL A 144 10.61 30.52 2.07
CA VAL A 144 11.54 29.69 2.83
C VAL A 144 11.15 28.23 2.67
N LYS A 145 12.10 27.41 2.24
CA LYS A 145 11.93 25.96 2.02
C LYS A 145 12.88 25.15 2.89
N PHE A 146 12.35 24.32 3.78
CA PHE A 146 13.13 23.40 4.60
C PHE A 146 13.46 22.11 3.83
N THR A 147 14.70 21.62 3.94
CA THR A 147 15.15 20.41 3.21
C THR A 147 15.19 19.17 4.09
N ASP A 148 15.44 19.34 5.38
CA ASP A 148 15.67 18.23 6.31
C ASP A 148 14.40 17.86 7.08
N MET A 149 13.23 18.07 6.49
CA MET A 149 11.99 17.53 7.08
C MET A 149 12.04 16.03 6.89
N LYS A 150 12.19 15.30 8.01
CA LYS A 150 12.08 13.83 8.01
C LYS A 150 10.75 13.48 7.34
N PRO A 151 10.74 12.69 6.26
CA PRO A 151 9.48 12.21 5.74
C PRO A 151 8.78 11.46 6.88
N THR A 152 7.50 11.75 7.09
CA THR A 152 6.58 10.94 7.89
C THR A 152 6.31 9.60 7.19
N ALA A 153 7.37 8.93 6.71
CA ALA A 153 7.37 7.50 6.49
C ALA A 153 7.68 6.92 7.86
N ASN A 154 6.62 6.75 8.66
CA ASN A 154 6.68 6.07 9.95
C ASN A 154 7.52 4.80 9.78
N SER A 155 8.73 4.71 10.31
CA SER A 155 9.46 3.44 10.39
C SER A 155 8.59 2.37 11.06
N ALA A 156 7.67 2.83 11.91
CA ALA A 156 6.59 2.04 12.47
C ALA A 156 5.66 1.39 11.43
N THR A 157 5.34 1.97 10.28
CA THR A 157 4.46 1.31 9.27
C THR A 157 5.11 0.06 8.69
N TYR A 158 6.42 0.09 8.44
CA TYR A 158 7.15 -1.12 8.05
C TYR A 158 7.21 -2.15 9.19
N LEU A 159 7.35 -1.70 10.44
CA LEU A 159 7.26 -2.59 11.61
C LEU A 159 5.86 -3.19 11.78
N TYR A 160 4.78 -2.45 11.47
CA TYR A 160 3.42 -2.96 11.47
C TYR A 160 3.17 -3.98 10.35
N ILE A 161 3.67 -3.71 9.14
CA ILE A 161 3.60 -4.67 8.03
C ILE A 161 4.35 -5.96 8.42
N LEU A 162 5.55 -5.84 9.01
CA LEU A 162 6.30 -6.98 9.52
C LEU A 162 5.59 -7.70 10.67
N ALA A 163 4.95 -6.97 11.59
CA ALA A 163 4.18 -7.55 12.69
C ALA A 163 2.92 -8.28 12.20
N ILE A 164 2.23 -7.74 11.20
CA ILE A 164 1.07 -8.37 10.55
C ILE A 164 1.51 -9.62 9.78
N ILE A 165 2.62 -9.55 9.03
CA ILE A 165 3.19 -10.71 8.34
C ILE A 165 3.64 -11.77 9.34
N ALA A 166 4.27 -11.38 10.44
CA ALA A 166 4.68 -12.30 11.50
C ALA A 166 3.46 -12.92 12.21
N PHE A 167 2.38 -12.16 12.43
CA PHE A 167 1.14 -12.66 13.00
C PHE A 167 0.45 -13.64 12.04
N ILE A 168 0.35 -13.31 10.75
CA ILE A 168 -0.19 -14.21 9.72
C ILE A 168 0.68 -15.47 9.59
N GLY A 169 2.01 -15.32 9.62
CA GLY A 169 2.96 -16.44 9.59
C GLY A 169 2.87 -17.31 10.84
N PHE A 170 2.73 -16.72 12.02
CA PHE A 170 2.55 -17.42 13.29
C PHE A 170 1.23 -18.19 13.33
N GLN A 171 0.14 -17.56 12.88
CA GLN A 171 -1.14 -18.23 12.67
C GLN A 171 -0.96 -19.39 11.68
N PHE A 172 -0.33 -19.17 10.52
CA PHE A 172 -0.09 -20.22 9.54
C PHE A 172 0.75 -21.38 10.09
N LEU A 173 1.78 -21.11 10.91
CA LEU A 173 2.60 -22.13 11.58
C LEU A 173 1.79 -22.94 12.62
N PHE A 174 0.89 -22.29 13.36
CA PHE A 174 0.00 -22.97 14.31
C PHE A 174 -1.15 -23.70 13.62
N TYR A 175 -1.65 -23.20 12.49
CA TYR A 175 -2.65 -23.88 11.66
C TYR A 175 -2.04 -25.03 10.84
N LYS A 176 -0.72 -25.02 10.57
CA LYS A 176 -0.02 -26.12 9.89
C LYS A 176 0.34 -27.33 10.76
N LYS A 177 -0.03 -27.38 12.04
CA LYS A 177 0.25 -28.59 12.85
C LYS A 177 -0.90 -28.96 13.78
N LYS A 178 -1.88 -29.65 13.17
CA LYS A 178 -2.48 -30.92 13.63
C LYS A 178 -3.31 -31.49 12.46
N GLN A 179 -2.66 -32.19 11.52
CA GLN A 179 -3.24 -33.46 11.11
C GLN A 179 -2.98 -34.41 12.27
N PRO A 180 -4.00 -34.99 12.92
CA PRO A 180 -3.75 -36.16 13.72
C PRO A 180 -3.30 -37.28 12.76
N LEU A 181 -2.12 -37.83 13.00
CA LEU A 181 -1.81 -39.19 12.57
C LEU A 181 -2.87 -40.09 13.21
N ILE A 182 -3.73 -40.70 12.40
CA ILE A 182 -4.65 -41.74 12.86
C ILE A 182 -3.79 -42.95 13.20
N ASN A 183 -3.58 -43.17 14.50
CA ASN A 183 -3.24 -44.48 15.02
C ASN A 183 -4.44 -45.39 14.78
N ILE A 184 -4.26 -46.40 13.93
CA ILE A 184 -5.15 -47.56 13.89
C ILE A 184 -4.83 -48.39 15.13
N THR A 185 -5.56 -48.15 16.21
CA THR A 185 -5.87 -49.20 17.18
C THR A 185 -7.32 -49.02 17.62
N ASN A 186 -8.13 -49.97 17.18
CA ASN A 186 -9.47 -50.35 17.60
C ASN A 186 -9.95 -49.69 18.92
N SER A 187 -11.06 -48.95 18.85
CA SER A 187 -12.35 -49.35 19.44
C SER A 187 -13.28 -48.15 19.69
N SER A 188 -14.53 -48.30 19.22
CA SER A 188 -15.77 -47.62 19.61
C SER A 188 -15.94 -46.08 19.52
N ASN A 189 -16.94 -45.72 18.70
CA ASN A 189 -17.91 -44.63 18.85
C ASN A 189 -17.42 -43.16 18.82
N LYS A 190 -17.56 -42.50 17.65
CA LYS A 190 -18.55 -41.40 17.40
C LYS A 190 -18.24 -40.59 16.13
N GLU A 191 -19.26 -40.51 15.28
CA GLU A 191 -19.68 -39.37 14.44
C GLU A 191 -18.76 -38.86 13.30
N VAL A 192 -19.23 -39.24 12.10
CA VAL A 192 -18.93 -38.78 10.74
C VAL A 192 -18.93 -37.26 10.60
N SER A 193 -17.85 -36.68 10.07
CA SER A 193 -17.89 -35.35 9.42
C SER A 193 -17.76 -35.54 7.91
N THR A 194 -18.88 -35.36 7.23
CA THR A 194 -19.09 -35.48 5.78
C THR A 194 -18.16 -34.56 4.99
N GLU A 195 -17.18 -35.11 4.28
CA GLU A 195 -16.48 -34.39 3.22
C GLU A 195 -17.45 -34.19 2.04
N LYS A 196 -17.67 -32.93 1.63
CA LYS A 196 -18.51 -32.57 0.48
C LYS A 196 -17.87 -33.07 -0.82
N TYR A 197 -18.27 -34.23 -1.30
CA TYR A 197 -17.98 -34.72 -2.65
C TYR A 197 -19.16 -34.45 -3.58
N GLN A 198 -18.89 -34.34 -4.87
CA GLN A 198 -19.92 -34.29 -5.90
C GLN A 198 -19.94 -35.60 -6.66
N SER A 199 -21.09 -36.27 -6.71
CA SER A 199 -21.25 -37.50 -7.48
C SER A 199 -21.33 -37.18 -8.97
N LEU A 200 -20.54 -37.88 -9.76
CA LEU A 200 -20.48 -37.81 -11.21
C LEU A 200 -20.49 -39.24 -11.75
N GLY A 201 -21.67 -39.78 -12.06
CA GLY A 201 -21.84 -41.21 -12.39
C GLY A 201 -21.26 -42.11 -11.29
N ILE A 202 -20.35 -43.00 -11.66
CA ILE A 202 -19.62 -43.88 -10.71
C ILE A 202 -18.44 -43.19 -10.00
N PHE A 203 -18.13 -41.94 -10.34
CA PHE A 203 -17.03 -41.18 -9.75
C PHE A 203 -17.50 -40.26 -8.64
N HIS A 204 -16.69 -40.17 -7.60
CA HIS A 204 -16.79 -39.15 -6.57
C HIS A 204 -15.75 -38.07 -6.84
N PHE A 205 -16.20 -36.89 -7.22
CA PHE A 205 -15.35 -35.74 -7.52
C PHE A 205 -15.11 -34.91 -6.27
N TYR A 206 -13.82 -34.74 -5.92
CA TYR A 206 -13.37 -33.91 -4.80
C TYR A 206 -12.63 -32.68 -5.33
N PRO A 207 -13.33 -31.57 -5.60
CA PRO A 207 -12.73 -30.37 -6.20
C PRO A 207 -11.59 -29.80 -5.35
N ASN A 208 -11.73 -29.84 -4.01
CA ASN A 208 -10.72 -29.30 -3.09
C ASN A 208 -9.44 -30.15 -3.02
N GLN A 209 -9.54 -31.43 -3.37
CA GLN A 209 -8.41 -32.38 -3.34
C GLN A 209 -7.87 -32.68 -4.75
N ASN A 210 -8.47 -32.09 -5.80
CA ASN A 210 -8.15 -32.36 -7.20
C ASN A 210 -8.12 -33.87 -7.52
N LYS A 211 -9.08 -34.64 -7.00
CA LYS A 211 -9.15 -36.09 -7.23
C LYS A 211 -10.54 -36.57 -7.63
N LEU A 212 -10.57 -37.62 -8.42
CA LEU A 212 -11.74 -38.45 -8.70
C LEU A 212 -11.52 -39.79 -8.01
N VAL A 213 -12.53 -40.30 -7.32
CA VAL A 213 -12.46 -41.63 -6.69
C VAL A 213 -13.53 -42.53 -7.30
N LYS A 214 -13.12 -43.68 -7.82
CA LYS A 214 -14.03 -44.74 -8.29
C LYS A 214 -13.79 -45.99 -7.46
N GLU A 215 -14.78 -46.44 -6.68
CA GLU A 215 -14.78 -47.76 -6.01
C GLU A 215 -13.47 -48.15 -5.28
N SER A 216 -12.70 -47.16 -4.79
CA SER A 216 -11.37 -47.23 -4.12
C SER A 216 -10.14 -46.88 -4.96
N ASP A 217 -10.27 -46.65 -6.27
CA ASP A 217 -9.21 -46.13 -7.13
C ASP A 217 -9.20 -44.60 -7.13
N GLU A 218 -8.10 -44.01 -6.65
CA GLU A 218 -7.88 -42.58 -6.66
C GLU A 218 -7.20 -42.13 -7.98
N ILE A 219 -7.91 -41.29 -8.74
CA ILE A 219 -7.43 -40.68 -9.97
C ILE A 219 -7.10 -39.21 -9.70
N ASN A 220 -5.81 -38.90 -9.68
CA ASN A 220 -5.34 -37.53 -9.50
C ASN A 220 -5.62 -36.67 -10.75
N LEU A 221 -6.18 -35.49 -10.55
CA LEU A 221 -6.39 -34.45 -11.55
C LEU A 221 -5.37 -33.33 -11.36
N SER A 222 -4.89 -32.76 -12.46
CA SER A 222 -4.20 -31.47 -12.37
C SER A 222 -5.21 -30.36 -12.06
N LYS A 223 -4.74 -29.23 -11.49
CA LYS A 223 -5.62 -28.09 -11.17
C LYS A 223 -6.51 -27.65 -12.34
N LYS A 224 -5.94 -27.55 -13.54
CA LYS A 224 -6.65 -27.19 -14.78
C LYS A 224 -7.69 -28.24 -15.18
N GLU A 225 -7.38 -29.53 -15.05
CA GLU A 225 -8.35 -30.61 -15.31
C GLU A 225 -9.51 -30.56 -14.31
N CYS A 226 -9.22 -30.25 -13.04
CA CYS A 226 -10.21 -30.12 -11.98
C CYS A 226 -11.14 -28.92 -12.23
N GLU A 227 -10.59 -27.75 -12.58
CA GLU A 227 -11.37 -26.55 -12.93
C GLU A 227 -12.28 -26.79 -14.15
N ILE A 228 -11.73 -27.38 -15.22
CA ILE A 228 -12.51 -27.71 -16.42
C ILE A 228 -13.64 -28.69 -16.08
N LEU A 229 -13.35 -29.73 -15.29
CA LEU A 229 -14.34 -30.73 -14.90
C LEU A 229 -15.41 -30.12 -13.99
N ALA A 230 -15.04 -29.26 -13.04
CA ALA A 230 -16.00 -28.56 -12.17
C ALA A 230 -16.99 -27.71 -12.98
N ILE A 231 -16.50 -26.97 -13.99
CA ILE A 231 -17.36 -26.17 -14.89
C ILE A 231 -18.34 -27.07 -15.67
N PHE A 232 -17.88 -28.23 -16.13
CA PHE A 232 -18.74 -29.19 -16.81
C PHE A 232 -19.79 -29.82 -15.88
N ILE A 233 -19.43 -30.10 -14.63
CA ILE A 233 -20.35 -30.67 -13.63
C ILE A 233 -21.39 -29.63 -13.17
N GLU A 234 -21.02 -28.34 -13.11
CA GLU A 234 -21.95 -27.26 -12.77
C GLU A 234 -23.06 -27.11 -13.82
N LYS A 235 -22.74 -27.39 -15.09
CA LYS A 235 -23.67 -27.30 -16.23
C LYS A 235 -23.74 -28.61 -17.02
N PRO A 236 -24.28 -29.70 -16.42
CA PRO A 236 -24.36 -30.98 -17.10
C PRO A 236 -25.33 -30.86 -18.28
N ASN A 237 -25.04 -31.59 -19.36
CA ASN A 237 -25.83 -31.62 -20.59
C ASN A 237 -25.96 -30.28 -21.36
N GLN A 238 -25.23 -29.23 -20.97
CA GLN A 238 -25.20 -27.95 -21.67
C GLN A 238 -23.94 -27.80 -22.53
N ILE A 239 -24.06 -27.04 -23.63
CA ILE A 239 -22.93 -26.73 -24.51
C ILE A 239 -22.19 -25.53 -23.94
N ILE A 240 -20.92 -25.71 -23.61
CA ILE A 240 -20.04 -24.65 -23.11
C ILE A 240 -19.09 -24.23 -24.23
N LYS A 241 -19.09 -22.94 -24.56
CA LYS A 241 -18.27 -22.39 -25.64
C LYS A 241 -16.77 -22.52 -25.31
N ARG A 242 -15.93 -22.71 -26.33
CA ARG A 242 -14.46 -22.79 -26.14
C ARG A 242 -13.91 -21.54 -25.47
N GLU A 243 -14.38 -20.37 -25.90
CA GLU A 243 -14.01 -19.06 -25.35
C GLU A 243 -14.37 -18.95 -23.86
N GLU A 244 -15.55 -19.44 -23.46
CA GLU A 244 -15.99 -19.41 -22.06
C GLU A 244 -15.10 -20.30 -21.16
N LEU A 245 -14.73 -21.49 -21.65
CA LEU A 245 -13.80 -22.38 -20.95
C LEU A 245 -12.40 -21.78 -20.87
N MET A 246 -11.91 -21.21 -21.97
CA MET A 246 -10.60 -20.56 -22.01
C MET A 246 -10.53 -19.37 -21.05
N LYS A 247 -11.56 -18.53 -21.04
CA LYS A 247 -11.64 -17.35 -20.17
C LYS A 247 -11.63 -17.73 -18.69
N ARG A 248 -12.56 -18.59 -18.24
CA ARG A 248 -12.65 -18.97 -16.82
C ARG A 248 -11.43 -19.69 -16.30
N VAL A 249 -10.84 -20.54 -17.13
CA VAL A 249 -9.72 -21.37 -16.70
C VAL A 249 -8.40 -20.61 -16.83
N TRP A 250 -8.16 -19.81 -17.88
CA TRP A 250 -6.87 -19.13 -18.11
C TRP A 250 -6.85 -17.63 -17.83
N GLU A 251 -7.83 -16.84 -18.29
CA GLU A 251 -7.81 -15.37 -18.14
C GLU A 251 -7.99 -14.93 -16.69
N ASP A 252 -8.96 -15.52 -15.98
CA ASP A 252 -9.24 -15.18 -14.57
C ASP A 252 -8.11 -15.62 -13.61
N ASN A 253 -7.19 -16.46 -14.09
CA ASN A 253 -6.07 -17.01 -13.32
C ASN A 253 -4.69 -16.50 -13.78
N GLY A 254 -4.61 -15.53 -14.70
CA GLY A 254 -3.38 -14.79 -15.03
C GLY A 254 -2.25 -15.59 -15.69
N VAL A 255 -2.50 -16.78 -16.24
CA VAL A 255 -1.47 -17.64 -16.85
C VAL A 255 -1.69 -17.77 -18.35
N ILE A 256 -0.90 -17.05 -19.16
CA ILE A 256 -0.87 -17.15 -20.63
C ILE A 256 0.30 -18.06 -21.04
N VAL A 257 0.25 -19.36 -20.71
CA VAL A 257 1.26 -20.31 -21.22
C VAL A 257 0.66 -21.69 -21.55
N GLY A 258 0.58 -21.99 -22.84
CA GLY A 258 1.30 -23.11 -23.45
C GLY A 258 0.64 -24.48 -23.69
N ARG A 259 -0.64 -24.71 -23.36
CA ARG A 259 -1.33 -25.97 -23.75
C ARG A 259 -2.79 -25.72 -24.15
N SER A 260 -3.21 -26.31 -25.27
CA SER A 260 -4.58 -26.16 -25.78
C SER A 260 -5.61 -26.78 -24.85
N LEU A 261 -6.78 -26.14 -24.72
CA LEU A 261 -7.99 -26.68 -24.06
C LEU A 261 -8.25 -28.14 -24.48
N ASP A 262 -8.05 -28.42 -25.77
CA ASP A 262 -8.26 -29.71 -26.39
C ASP A 262 -7.38 -30.83 -25.80
N THR A 263 -6.17 -30.49 -25.34
CA THR A 263 -5.26 -31.44 -24.66
C THR A 263 -5.81 -31.85 -23.30
N TYR A 264 -6.34 -30.88 -22.53
CA TYR A 264 -6.93 -31.15 -21.21
C TYR A 264 -8.25 -31.91 -21.33
N VAL A 265 -9.10 -31.53 -22.28
CA VAL A 265 -10.32 -32.29 -22.59
C VAL A 265 -9.99 -33.73 -22.99
N SER A 266 -8.94 -33.94 -23.79
CA SER A 266 -8.49 -35.29 -24.18
C SER A 266 -8.00 -36.12 -22.99
N LYS A 267 -7.32 -35.51 -22.01
CA LYS A 267 -6.90 -36.19 -20.77
C LYS A 267 -8.08 -36.50 -19.87
N LEU A 268 -9.02 -35.58 -19.71
CA LEU A 268 -10.26 -35.80 -18.96
C LEU A 268 -11.08 -36.95 -19.55
N ARG A 269 -11.23 -36.99 -20.88
CA ARG A 269 -11.88 -38.13 -21.57
C ARG A 269 -11.24 -39.47 -21.25
N LYS A 270 -9.89 -39.54 -21.21
CA LYS A 270 -9.19 -40.78 -20.86
C LYS A 270 -9.46 -41.21 -19.42
N LYS A 271 -9.50 -40.25 -18.48
CA LYS A 271 -9.76 -40.51 -17.05
C LYS A 271 -11.22 -40.89 -16.77
N LEU A 272 -12.16 -40.30 -17.49
CA LEU A 272 -13.60 -40.58 -17.37
C LEU A 272 -14.06 -41.79 -18.18
N LYS A 273 -13.21 -42.37 -19.04
CA LYS A 273 -13.54 -43.51 -19.91
C LYS A 273 -14.04 -44.75 -19.14
N ALA A 274 -13.71 -44.86 -17.85
CA ALA A 274 -14.11 -46.00 -17.03
C ALA A 274 -15.61 -46.02 -16.68
N ASP A 275 -16.35 -44.96 -17.02
CA ASP A 275 -17.80 -44.90 -16.95
C ASP A 275 -18.36 -44.59 -18.34
N THR A 276 -19.19 -45.50 -18.87
CA THR A 276 -19.84 -45.32 -20.17
C THR A 276 -20.99 -44.33 -20.13
N SER A 277 -21.49 -43.97 -18.94
CA SER A 277 -22.55 -42.97 -18.76
C SER A 277 -22.03 -41.53 -18.88
N ILE A 278 -20.72 -41.29 -18.77
CA ILE A 278 -20.15 -39.93 -18.81
C ILE A 278 -19.34 -39.75 -20.07
N LYS A 279 -19.73 -38.77 -20.90
CA LYS A 279 -19.03 -38.48 -22.15
C LYS A 279 -18.87 -36.99 -22.37
N ILE A 280 -17.65 -36.54 -22.63
CA ILE A 280 -17.41 -35.16 -23.09
C ILE A 280 -17.47 -35.15 -24.62
N SER A 281 -18.59 -34.74 -25.21
CA SER A 281 -18.78 -34.62 -26.66
C SER A 281 -18.25 -33.28 -27.19
N ASN A 282 -17.77 -33.29 -28.44
CA ASN A 282 -17.33 -32.08 -29.15
C ASN A 282 -18.47 -31.64 -30.07
N VAL A 283 -18.94 -30.41 -29.91
CA VAL A 283 -19.90 -29.78 -30.82
C VAL A 283 -19.11 -28.92 -31.79
N HIS A 284 -19.03 -29.38 -33.04
CA HIS A 284 -18.22 -28.74 -34.10
C HIS A 284 -18.59 -27.25 -34.25
N GLY A 285 -17.58 -26.39 -34.33
CA GLY A 285 -17.76 -24.94 -34.43
C GLY A 285 -18.22 -24.20 -33.16
N VAL A 286 -18.62 -24.89 -32.09
CA VAL A 286 -19.23 -24.23 -30.90
C VAL A 286 -18.44 -24.49 -29.61
N GLY A 287 -18.16 -25.74 -29.26
CA GLY A 287 -17.56 -26.03 -27.95
C GLY A 287 -17.67 -27.48 -27.50
N TYR A 288 -17.78 -27.66 -26.19
CA TYR A 288 -17.78 -28.96 -25.53
C TYR A 288 -19.03 -29.12 -24.67
N LYS A 289 -19.53 -30.35 -24.56
CA LYS A 289 -20.68 -30.71 -23.73
C LYS A 289 -20.34 -31.95 -22.90
N LEU A 290 -20.65 -31.91 -21.61
CA LEU A 290 -20.63 -33.10 -20.76
C LEU A 290 -22.01 -33.76 -20.83
N GLU A 291 -22.07 -34.93 -21.43
CA GLU A 291 -23.24 -35.79 -21.47
C GLU A 291 -23.20 -36.74 -20.28
N LEU A 292 -24.27 -36.72 -19.49
CA LEU A 292 -24.54 -37.71 -18.45
C LEU A 292 -25.70 -38.58 -18.94
N GLY A 293 -25.42 -39.85 -19.16
CA GLY A 293 -26.43 -40.88 -19.40
C GLY A 293 -27.14 -41.17 -18.09
N ASN A 294 -28.47 -41.06 -18.10
CA ASN A 294 -29.32 -41.55 -17.02
C ASN A 294 -29.26 -43.08 -16.93
#